data_AF-A0A814VA65-F1
#
_entry.id   AF-A0A814VA65-F1
#
_cell.length_a   1.000
_cell.length_b   1.000
_cell.length_c   1.000
_cell.angle_alpha   90.00
_cell.angle_beta   90.00
_cell.angle_gamma   90.00
#
_symmetry.space_group_name_H-M   'P 1'
#
loop_
_entity.id
_entity.type
_entity.pdbx_description
1 polymer ?
#
loop_
_entity_poly.entity_id
_entity_poly.type
_entity_poly.pdbx_seq_one_letter_code
_entity_poly.pdbx_strand_id
1 'polypeptide(L)'
;MIRRLFNIDQTKYRYFSIISSSPIKLNATMKKLIESRQYKEVLDLFDRQSQVFTDSTLTLALKACAKLCDRERGIRIHRQLSSQALRDSFTQTSLIHFYMQCHDIDHAHQIFSAIDRKTIFMYSAIFKGYISNDMPEKVLELFDEMSIAPDEVIITILFNA
;
A
#
# COMPACT_ATOMS: atom_id res chain seq x y z
N MET A 1 29.31 12.16 24.11
CA MET A 1 28.32 12.68 23.13
C MET A 1 27.28 11.63 22.70
N ILE A 2 27.68 10.37 22.45
CA ILE A 2 26.80 9.28 21.96
C ILE A 2 25.61 8.96 22.88
N ARG A 3 25.79 9.02 24.21
CA ARG A 3 24.69 8.78 25.18
C ARG A 3 23.55 9.81 25.13
N ARG A 4 23.78 11.04 24.65
CA ARG A 4 22.69 12.04 24.52
C ARG A 4 21.86 11.81 23.26
N LEU A 5 22.46 11.43 22.14
CA LEU A 5 21.74 11.09 20.91
C LEU A 5 20.86 9.84 21.09
N PHE A 6 21.40 8.79 21.72
CA PHE A 6 20.65 7.57 22.04
C PHE A 6 19.43 7.82 22.94
N ASN A 7 19.52 8.81 23.84
CA ASN A 7 18.45 9.15 24.78
C ASN A 7 17.37 10.03 24.14
N ILE A 8 17.74 10.92 23.20
CA ILE A 8 16.79 11.73 22.42
C ILE A 8 15.96 10.84 21.50
N ASP A 9 16.60 9.86 20.88
CA ASP A 9 15.95 8.79 20.13
C ASP A 9 14.95 8.06 21.04
N GLN A 10 15.38 7.49 22.17
CA GLN A 10 14.48 6.79 23.09
C GLN A 10 13.33 7.65 23.65
N THR A 11 13.52 8.94 23.90
CA THR A 11 12.45 9.83 24.38
C THR A 11 11.45 10.16 23.27
N LYS A 12 11.91 10.45 22.04
CA LYS A 12 11.04 10.56 20.86
C LYS A 12 10.24 9.27 20.65
N TYR A 13 10.89 8.12 20.81
CA TYR A 13 10.26 6.81 20.62
C TYR A 13 9.27 6.42 21.73
N ARG A 14 9.54 6.75 23.01
CA ARG A 14 8.57 6.60 24.11
C ARG A 14 7.37 7.52 23.95
N TYR A 15 7.57 8.71 23.42
CA TYR A 15 6.48 9.64 23.13
C TYR A 15 5.54 9.09 22.05
N PHE A 16 6.10 8.51 20.98
CA PHE A 16 5.32 7.81 19.94
C PHE A 16 4.59 6.56 20.45
N SER A 17 5.22 5.77 21.35
CA SER A 17 4.57 4.57 21.91
C SER A 17 3.36 4.92 22.78
N ILE A 18 3.39 6.06 23.48
CA ILE A 18 2.27 6.54 24.32
C ILE A 18 1.13 7.12 23.45
N ILE A 19 1.45 7.80 22.35
CA ILE A 19 0.44 8.37 21.43
C ILE A 19 -0.39 7.27 20.75
N SER A 20 0.20 6.09 20.54
CA SER A 20 -0.37 4.99 19.75
C SER A 20 -1.23 4.01 20.57
N SER A 21 -1.67 4.40 21.77
CA SER A 21 -2.34 3.50 22.73
C SER A 21 -3.69 2.92 22.27
N SER A 22 -4.22 3.35 21.12
CA SER A 22 -5.42 2.78 20.52
C SER A 22 -5.27 2.68 18.99
N PRO A 23 -5.96 1.73 18.32
CA PRO A 23 -5.90 1.57 16.87
C PRO A 23 -6.25 2.86 16.09
N ILE A 24 -7.16 3.67 16.62
CA ILE A 24 -7.58 4.94 16.00
C ILE A 24 -6.42 5.93 15.95
N LYS A 25 -5.73 6.15 17.09
CA LYS A 25 -4.60 7.08 17.16
C LYS A 25 -3.41 6.60 16.34
N LEU A 26 -3.16 5.28 16.34
CA LEU A 26 -2.15 4.66 15.50
C LEU A 26 -2.43 4.94 14.02
N ASN A 27 -3.65 4.66 13.54
CA ASN A 27 -4.03 4.88 12.14
C ASN A 27 -3.91 6.35 11.74
N ALA A 28 -4.34 7.28 12.62
CA ALA A 28 -4.18 8.72 12.37
C ALA A 28 -2.71 9.12 12.23
N THR A 29 -1.84 8.59 13.10
CA THR A 29 -0.40 8.86 13.06
C THR A 29 0.24 8.28 11.80
N MET A 30 -0.07 7.03 11.46
CA MET A 30 0.43 6.38 10.24
C MET A 30 -0.01 7.14 8.97
N LYS A 31 -1.27 7.60 8.91
CA LYS A 31 -1.76 8.44 7.79
C LYS A 31 -0.93 9.70 7.63
N LYS A 32 -0.69 10.44 8.73
CA LYS A 32 0.13 11.66 8.70
C LYS A 32 1.57 11.40 8.24
N LEU A 33 2.16 10.28 8.66
CA LEU A 33 3.51 9.89 8.22
C LEU A 33 3.54 9.54 6.73
N ILE A 34 2.53 8.82 6.23
CA ILE A 34 2.38 8.51 4.79
C ILE A 34 2.26 9.79 3.96
N GLU A 35 1.46 10.76 4.40
CA GLU A 35 1.31 12.08 3.75
C GLU A 35 2.64 12.85 3.76
N SER A 36 3.41 12.71 4.83
CA SER A 36 4.76 13.28 4.96
C SER A 36 5.85 12.45 4.26
N ARG A 37 5.48 11.39 3.53
CA ARG A 37 6.38 10.45 2.83
C ARG A 37 7.41 9.74 3.74
N GLN A 38 7.14 9.66 5.03
CA GLN A 38 7.97 9.01 6.05
C GLN A 38 7.61 7.52 6.16
N TYR A 39 7.82 6.77 5.08
CA TYR A 39 7.35 5.37 4.97
C TYR A 39 8.09 4.42 5.91
N LYS A 40 9.37 4.68 6.18
CA LYS A 40 10.17 3.84 7.07
C LYS A 40 9.66 3.95 8.51
N GLU A 41 9.35 5.18 8.94
CA GLU A 41 8.78 5.47 10.24
C GLU A 41 7.40 4.84 10.42
N VAL A 42 6.61 4.70 9.35
CA VAL A 42 5.34 3.96 9.39
C VAL A 42 5.58 2.49 9.74
N LEU A 43 6.55 1.84 9.09
CA LEU A 43 6.87 0.44 9.33
C LEU A 43 7.53 0.22 10.69
N ASP A 44 8.44 1.10 11.10
CA ASP A 44 9.03 1.07 12.43
C ASP A 44 7.96 1.24 13.52
N LEU A 45 6.97 2.11 13.29
CA LEU A 45 5.85 2.29 14.21
C LEU A 45 4.96 1.05 14.23
N PHE A 46 4.66 0.47 13.06
CA PHE A 46 3.86 -0.75 12.92
C PHE A 46 4.49 -1.94 13.65
N ASP A 47 5.79 -2.22 13.41
CA ASP A 47 6.50 -3.35 14.00
C ASP A 47 6.63 -3.27 15.55
N ARG A 48 6.55 -2.06 16.11
CA ARG A 48 6.64 -1.84 17.56
C ARG A 48 5.35 -2.10 18.31
N GLN A 49 4.22 -2.19 17.62
CA GLN A 49 2.93 -2.43 18.27
C GLN A 49 2.74 -3.93 18.45
N SER A 50 2.47 -4.35 19.69
CA SER A 50 2.14 -5.75 20.02
C SER A 50 0.64 -6.05 19.94
N GLN A 51 -0.17 -5.11 19.41
CA GLN A 51 -1.62 -5.23 19.38
C GLN A 51 -2.13 -5.94 18.13
N VAL A 52 -3.34 -6.49 18.22
CA VAL A 52 -4.08 -6.96 17.04
C VAL A 52 -4.37 -5.77 16.14
N PHE A 53 -3.90 -5.81 14.90
CA PHE A 53 -4.11 -4.75 13.94
C PHE A 53 -5.50 -4.81 13.33
N THR A 54 -6.08 -3.63 13.11
CA THR A 54 -7.28 -3.52 12.27
C THR A 54 -6.89 -3.63 10.80
N ASP A 55 -7.81 -4.06 9.94
CA ASP A 55 -7.58 -4.09 8.49
C ASP A 55 -7.14 -2.72 7.95
N SER A 56 -7.66 -1.63 8.52
CA SER A 56 -7.21 -0.26 8.18
C SER A 56 -5.74 -0.02 8.52
N THR A 57 -5.26 -0.52 9.66
CA THR A 57 -3.86 -0.41 10.06
C THR A 57 -2.96 -1.20 9.11
N LEU A 58 -3.37 -2.43 8.78
CA LEU A 58 -2.70 -3.31 7.83
C LEU A 58 -2.58 -2.65 6.45
N THR A 59 -3.67 -2.07 5.93
CA THR A 59 -3.66 -1.37 4.63
C THR A 59 -2.76 -0.12 4.64
N LEU A 60 -2.64 0.60 5.75
CA LEU A 60 -1.69 1.73 5.87
C LEU A 60 -0.24 1.23 5.86
N ALA A 61 0.07 0.17 6.60
CA ALA A 61 1.40 -0.44 6.59
C ALA A 61 1.74 -1.00 5.19
N LEU A 62 0.77 -1.61 4.50
CA LEU A 62 0.92 -2.11 3.14
C LEU A 62 1.28 -0.99 2.15
N LYS A 63 0.68 0.19 2.28
CA LYS A 63 1.04 1.37 1.46
C LYS A 63 2.49 1.80 1.67
N ALA A 64 2.99 1.74 2.91
CA ALA A 64 4.39 2.01 3.19
C ALA A 64 5.31 0.91 2.64
N CYS A 65 4.91 -0.36 2.74
CA CYS A 65 5.62 -1.49 2.11
C CYS A 65 5.73 -1.31 0.60
N ALA A 66 4.65 -0.88 -0.07
CA ALA A 66 4.65 -0.62 -1.51
C ALA A 66 5.68 0.44 -1.89
N LYS A 67 5.80 1.52 -1.10
CA LYS A 67 6.75 2.61 -1.37
C LYS A 67 8.21 2.26 -1.09
N LEU A 68 8.45 1.26 -0.24
CA LEU A 68 9.79 0.80 0.12
C LEU A 68 10.17 -0.52 -0.56
N CYS A 69 9.28 -1.09 -1.37
CA CYS A 69 9.44 -2.44 -1.93
C CYS A 69 9.73 -3.49 -0.84
N ASP A 70 9.08 -3.38 0.33
CA ASP A 70 9.26 -4.32 1.43
C ASP A 70 8.37 -5.56 1.26
N ARG A 71 8.87 -6.48 0.43
CA ARG A 71 8.12 -7.65 0.00
C ARG A 71 7.78 -8.58 1.17
N GLU A 72 8.71 -8.81 2.08
CA GLU A 72 8.52 -9.73 3.20
C GLU A 72 7.39 -9.24 4.12
N ARG A 73 7.45 -7.96 4.54
CA ARG A 73 6.40 -7.39 5.39
C ARG A 73 5.06 -7.34 4.68
N GLY A 74 5.03 -6.90 3.41
CA GLY A 74 3.76 -6.78 2.69
C GLY A 74 3.06 -8.11 2.43
N ILE A 75 3.80 -9.21 2.18
CA ILE A 75 3.21 -10.56 2.07
C ILE A 75 2.65 -11.02 3.42
N ARG A 76 3.35 -10.75 4.54
CA ARG A 76 2.80 -11.05 5.88
C ARG A 76 1.50 -10.28 6.13
N ILE A 77 1.48 -8.99 5.80
CA ILE A 77 0.31 -8.13 5.94
C ILE A 77 -0.86 -8.68 5.10
N HIS A 78 -0.62 -9.05 3.84
CA HIS A 78 -1.65 -9.62 2.98
C HIS A 78 -2.31 -10.86 3.62
N ARG A 79 -1.52 -11.76 4.21
CA ARG A 79 -2.06 -12.95 4.91
C ARG A 79 -2.84 -12.64 6.18
N GLN A 80 -2.61 -11.47 6.79
CA GLN A 80 -3.30 -11.04 8.02
C GLN A 80 -4.62 -10.33 7.75
N LEU A 81 -4.86 -9.85 6.52
CA LEU A 81 -6.11 -9.18 6.16
C LEU A 81 -7.30 -10.12 6.28
N SER A 82 -8.40 -9.61 6.85
CA SER A 82 -9.63 -10.38 6.96
C SER A 82 -10.26 -10.66 5.59
N SER A 83 -11.09 -11.71 5.50
CA SER A 83 -11.86 -12.01 4.29
C SER A 83 -12.78 -10.87 3.87
N GLN A 84 -13.26 -10.07 4.83
CA GLN A 84 -14.05 -8.87 4.57
C GLN A 84 -13.19 -7.77 3.94
N ALA A 85 -11.97 -7.54 4.44
CA ALA A 85 -11.05 -6.57 3.86
C ALA A 85 -10.58 -6.98 2.46
N LEU A 86 -10.39 -8.27 2.19
CA LEU A 86 -10.06 -8.76 0.85
C LEU A 86 -11.19 -8.55 -0.18
N ARG A 87 -12.40 -8.20 0.26
CA ARG A 87 -13.52 -7.77 -0.58
C ARG A 87 -13.67 -6.25 -0.69
N ASP A 88 -12.95 -5.50 0.12
CA ASP A 88 -12.97 -4.04 0.10
C ASP A 88 -12.11 -3.51 -1.08
N SER A 89 -12.72 -2.66 -1.91
CA SER A 89 -12.10 -2.13 -3.11
C SER A 89 -10.81 -1.34 -2.85
N PHE A 90 -10.71 -0.62 -1.72
CA PHE A 90 -9.51 0.14 -1.37
C PHE A 90 -8.36 -0.78 -0.98
N THR A 91 -8.66 -1.84 -0.24
CA THR A 91 -7.68 -2.86 0.16
C THR A 91 -7.17 -3.64 -1.05
N GLN A 92 -8.08 -4.09 -1.92
CA GLN A 92 -7.72 -4.75 -3.19
C GLN A 92 -6.84 -3.86 -4.08
N THR A 93 -7.20 -2.58 -4.25
CA THR A 93 -6.38 -1.61 -5.01
C THR A 93 -5.00 -1.41 -4.38
N SER A 94 -4.92 -1.40 -3.03
CA SER A 94 -3.65 -1.26 -2.31
C SER A 94 -2.75 -2.49 -2.47
N LEU A 95 -3.34 -3.69 -2.51
CA LEU A 95 -2.61 -4.94 -2.79
C LEU A 95 -2.07 -4.98 -4.22
N ILE A 96 -2.88 -4.64 -5.22
CA ILE A 96 -2.43 -4.53 -6.62
C ILE A 96 -1.22 -3.59 -6.70
N HIS A 97 -1.35 -2.38 -6.14
CA HIS A 97 -0.25 -1.41 -6.14
C HIS A 97 0.99 -1.94 -5.41
N PHE A 98 0.84 -2.60 -4.26
CA PHE A 98 1.95 -3.19 -3.52
C PHE A 98 2.72 -4.22 -4.36
N TYR A 99 2.02 -5.18 -4.96
CA TYR A 99 2.66 -6.23 -5.74
C TYR A 99 3.32 -5.68 -7.00
N MET A 100 2.69 -4.72 -7.70
CA MET A 100 3.31 -4.06 -8.85
C MET A 100 4.58 -3.28 -8.49
N GLN A 101 4.59 -2.57 -7.34
CA GLN A 101 5.78 -1.85 -6.87
C GLN A 101 6.90 -2.79 -6.42
N CYS A 102 6.57 -4.03 -6.04
CA CYS A 102 7.55 -5.05 -5.67
C CYS A 102 7.95 -5.97 -6.83
N HIS A 103 7.66 -5.56 -8.08
CA HIS A 103 7.95 -6.33 -9.30
C HIS A 103 7.36 -7.75 -9.33
N ASP A 104 6.30 -7.99 -8.56
CA ASP A 104 5.58 -9.28 -8.51
C ASP A 104 4.28 -9.14 -9.31
N ILE A 105 4.48 -8.97 -10.61
CA ILE A 105 3.44 -8.61 -11.60
C ILE A 105 2.37 -9.71 -11.66
N ASP A 106 2.79 -10.98 -11.59
CA ASP A 106 1.88 -12.12 -11.64
C ASP A 106 0.87 -12.11 -10.49
N HIS A 107 1.30 -11.86 -9.25
CA HIS A 107 0.39 -11.78 -8.11
C HIS A 107 -0.53 -10.56 -8.20
N ALA A 108 -0.01 -9.42 -8.63
CA ALA A 108 -0.84 -8.23 -8.84
C ALA A 108 -1.93 -8.49 -9.89
N HIS A 109 -1.57 -9.14 -11.00
CA HIS A 109 -2.50 -9.48 -12.06
C HIS A 109 -3.52 -10.53 -11.61
N GLN A 110 -3.10 -11.57 -10.89
CA GLN A 110 -4.02 -12.57 -10.32
C GLN A 110 -5.09 -11.93 -9.42
N ILE A 111 -4.67 -11.02 -8.52
CA ILE A 111 -5.61 -10.28 -7.66
C ILE A 111 -6.55 -9.45 -8.53
N PHE A 112 -6.02 -8.71 -9.50
CA PHE A 112 -6.83 -7.88 -10.38
C PHE A 112 -7.85 -8.69 -11.19
N SER A 113 -7.43 -9.80 -11.82
CA SER A 113 -8.28 -10.68 -12.63
C SER A 113 -9.40 -11.30 -11.80
N ALA A 114 -9.13 -11.68 -10.55
CA ALA A 114 -10.10 -12.28 -9.64
C ALA A 114 -11.21 -11.32 -9.14
N ILE A 115 -11.10 -10.01 -9.39
CA ILE A 115 -12.11 -9.03 -8.99
C ILE A 115 -13.21 -8.95 -10.06
N ASP A 116 -14.44 -9.29 -9.70
CA ASP A 116 -15.60 -9.23 -10.61
C ASP A 116 -15.92 -7.79 -11.04
N ARG A 117 -15.99 -6.86 -10.08
CA ARG A 117 -16.35 -5.46 -10.30
C ARG A 117 -15.15 -4.55 -10.10
N LYS A 118 -14.38 -4.39 -11.18
CA LYS A 118 -13.18 -3.54 -11.20
C LYS A 118 -13.57 -2.06 -11.19
N THR A 119 -12.82 -1.26 -10.43
CA THR A 119 -13.01 0.20 -10.36
C THR A 119 -11.95 0.92 -11.19
N ILE A 120 -12.19 2.19 -11.52
CA ILE A 120 -11.23 3.03 -12.25
C ILE A 120 -9.87 3.12 -11.52
N PHE A 121 -9.89 3.11 -10.18
CA PHE A 121 -8.69 3.13 -9.37
C PHE A 121 -7.87 1.84 -9.48
N MET A 122 -8.51 0.70 -9.67
CA MET A 122 -7.83 -0.59 -9.89
C MET A 122 -7.16 -0.64 -11.26
N TYR A 123 -7.86 -0.19 -12.31
CA TYR A 123 -7.25 -0.04 -13.66
C TYR A 123 -6.07 0.94 -13.62
N SER A 124 -6.22 2.09 -12.95
CA SER A 124 -5.13 3.06 -12.80
C SER A 124 -3.92 2.46 -12.08
N ALA A 125 -4.15 1.66 -11.03
CA ALA A 125 -3.09 1.01 -10.27
C ALA A 125 -2.34 -0.05 -11.10
N ILE A 126 -3.07 -0.93 -11.81
CA ILE A 126 -2.44 -1.98 -12.63
C ILE A 126 -1.72 -1.38 -13.84
N PHE A 127 -2.30 -0.39 -14.53
CA PHE A 127 -1.65 0.24 -15.69
C PHE A 127 -0.37 0.98 -15.32
N LYS A 128 -0.41 1.82 -14.26
CA LYS A 128 0.81 2.47 -13.75
C LYS A 128 1.86 1.44 -13.34
N GLY A 129 1.41 0.34 -12.76
CA GLY A 129 2.26 -0.79 -12.44
C GLY A 129 2.98 -1.33 -13.69
N TYR A 130 2.24 -1.63 -14.76
CA TYR A 130 2.81 -2.15 -16.00
C TYR A 130 3.83 -1.21 -16.62
N ILE A 131 3.52 0.09 -16.71
CA ILE A 131 4.46 1.11 -17.20
C ILE A 131 5.74 1.12 -16.33
N SER A 132 5.59 1.12 -15.00
CA SER A 132 6.75 1.13 -14.09
C SER A 132 7.56 -0.18 -14.08
N ASN A 133 7.04 -1.24 -14.70
CA ASN A 133 7.69 -2.53 -14.86
C ASN A 133 8.14 -2.76 -16.32
N ASP A 134 8.22 -1.71 -17.13
CA ASP A 134 8.66 -1.75 -18.53
C ASP A 134 7.80 -2.66 -19.43
N MET A 135 6.48 -2.72 -19.16
CA MET A 135 5.49 -3.49 -19.94
C MET A 135 4.31 -2.63 -20.45
N PRO A 136 4.53 -1.50 -21.13
CA PRO A 136 3.45 -0.62 -21.58
C PRO A 136 2.46 -1.30 -22.55
N GLU A 137 2.88 -2.31 -23.30
CA GLU A 137 2.00 -3.09 -24.19
C GLU A 137 0.82 -3.74 -23.45
N LYS A 138 1.04 -4.15 -22.19
CA LYS A 138 -0.01 -4.72 -21.34
C LYS A 138 -1.09 -3.72 -20.97
N VAL A 139 -0.77 -2.42 -20.99
CA VAL A 139 -1.75 -1.36 -20.74
C VAL A 139 -2.77 -1.33 -21.87
N LEU A 140 -2.32 -1.38 -23.13
CA LEU A 140 -3.19 -1.34 -24.30
C LEU A 140 -4.07 -2.60 -24.38
N GLU A 141 -3.47 -3.78 -24.19
CA GLU A 141 -4.19 -5.06 -24.16
C GLU A 141 -5.33 -5.03 -23.14
N LEU A 142 -5.04 -4.57 -21.91
CA LEU A 142 -6.02 -4.56 -20.83
C LEU A 142 -7.00 -3.37 -20.91
N PHE A 143 -6.65 -2.30 -21.62
CA PHE A 143 -7.56 -1.19 -21.90
C PHE A 143 -8.69 -1.61 -22.85
N ASP A 144 -8.41 -2.43 -23.84
CA ASP A 144 -9.43 -2.95 -24.75
C ASP A 144 -10.45 -3.87 -24.04
N GLU A 145 -10.03 -4.51 -22.94
CA GLU A 145 -10.91 -5.34 -22.09
C GLU A 145 -11.73 -4.53 -21.07
N MET A 146 -11.48 -3.22 -20.96
CA MET A 146 -12.08 -2.38 -19.94
C MET A 146 -13.57 -2.14 -20.21
N SER A 147 -14.43 -2.63 -19.30
CA SER A 147 -15.90 -2.53 -19.40
C SER A 147 -16.51 -1.27 -18.80
N ILE A 148 -15.68 -0.33 -18.36
CA ILE A 148 -16.08 0.95 -17.76
C ILE A 148 -15.48 2.10 -18.56
N ALA A 149 -16.17 3.23 -18.63
CA ALA A 149 -15.66 4.40 -19.35
C ALA A 149 -14.37 4.92 -18.68
N PRO A 150 -13.31 5.22 -19.46
CA PRO A 150 -12.09 5.80 -18.91
C PRO A 150 -12.33 7.23 -18.42
N ASP A 151 -11.71 7.56 -17.28
CA ASP A 151 -11.62 8.93 -16.80
C ASP A 151 -10.34 9.61 -17.34
N GLU A 152 -10.19 10.89 -17.00
CA GLU A 152 -8.99 11.68 -17.35
C GLU A 152 -7.69 11.00 -16.89
N VAL A 153 -7.72 10.30 -15.75
CA VAL A 153 -6.55 9.62 -15.20
C VAL A 153 -6.13 8.44 -16.07
N ILE A 154 -7.07 7.60 -16.50
CA ILE A 154 -6.78 6.49 -17.41
C ILE A 154 -6.28 7.00 -18.76
N ILE A 155 -6.91 8.02 -19.32
CA ILE A 155 -6.50 8.63 -20.59
C ILE A 155 -5.06 9.16 -20.48
N THR A 156 -4.73 9.84 -19.39
CA THR A 156 -3.37 10.32 -19.13
C THR A 156 -2.36 9.17 -19.03
N ILE A 157 -2.74 8.04 -18.44
CA ILE A 157 -1.85 6.88 -18.34
C ILE A 157 -1.59 6.27 -19.72
N LEU A 158 -2.60 6.17 -20.57
CA LEU A 158 -2.46 5.66 -21.94
C LEU A 158 -1.53 6.52 -22.79
N PHE A 159 -1.58 7.85 -22.64
CA PHE A 159 -0.65 8.74 -23.33
C PHE A 159 0.81 8.65 -22.84
N ASN A 160 1.03 8.10 -21.64
CA ASN A 160 2.37 7.94 -21.04
C ASN A 160 2.91 6.50 -21.12
N ALA A 161 2.12 5.56 -21.68
CA ALA A 161 2.55 4.19 -21.95
C ALA A 161 3.32 4.14 -23.27
#